data_AF-A0A3D6BV78-F1
#
_entry.id   AF-A0A3D6BV78-F1
#
_cell.length_a   1.000
_cell.length_b   1.000
_cell.length_c   1.000
_cell.angle_alpha   90.00
_cell.angle_beta   90.00
_cell.angle_gamma   90.00
#
_symmetry.space_group_name_H-M   'P 1'
#
loop_
_entity.id
_entity.type
_entity.pdbx_description
1 polymer ?
#
loop_
_entity_poly.entity_id
_entity_poly.type
_entity_poly.pdbx_seq_one_letter_code
_entity_poly.pdbx_strand_id
1 'polypeptide(L)'
;WEMEVGLNNVPSYQASGQPYASGNINARTGGPILVQFPYVTRWVTICNKDDDNALRVGFSAAGVMGSNYFTVPKLDGSPGQLGHTSPLELKVSQIWLSGSNNVDVVAGLTSIRVDRTKTTAGPSWSGSV
;
A
#
# COMPACT_ATOMS: atom_id res chain seq x y z
N TRP A 1 -3.17 25.53 15.88
CA TRP A 1 -4.56 25.15 15.57
C TRP A 1 -4.48 23.80 14.87
N GLU A 2 -4.82 22.71 15.57
CA GLU A 2 -4.93 21.38 14.97
C GLU A 2 -6.42 21.13 14.75
N MET A 3 -6.88 21.14 13.50
CA MET A 3 -8.20 20.64 13.16
C MET A 3 -8.04 19.21 12.63
N GLU A 4 -8.52 18.25 13.42
CA GLU A 4 -8.56 16.86 13.01
C GLU A 4 -9.62 16.67 11.91
N VAL A 5 -9.18 16.34 10.70
CA VAL A 5 -10.07 16.09 9.56
C VAL A 5 -10.61 14.65 9.58
N GLY A 6 -11.94 14.52 9.42
CA GLY A 6 -12.62 13.23 9.32
C GLY A 6 -12.65 12.66 7.90
N LEU A 7 -13.14 11.42 7.77
CA LEU A 7 -13.33 10.71 6.48
C LEU A 7 -14.03 11.53 5.39
N ASN A 8 -15.02 12.33 5.78
CA ASN A 8 -15.88 13.11 4.89
C ASN A 8 -15.29 14.48 4.51
N ASN A 9 -13.99 14.70 4.76
CA ASN A 9 -13.32 15.95 4.42
C ASN A 9 -12.78 15.91 2.98
N VAL A 10 -13.55 16.43 2.02
CA VAL A 10 -13.19 16.54 0.59
C VAL A 10 -11.89 17.36 0.36
N PRO A 11 -11.63 18.49 1.04
CA PRO A 11 -10.40 19.27 0.84
C PRO A 11 -9.10 18.52 1.15
N SER A 12 -9.12 17.54 2.06
CA SER A 12 -7.95 16.72 2.41
C SER A 12 -7.41 15.91 1.22
N TYR A 13 -8.21 15.72 0.17
CA TYR A 13 -7.82 15.02 -1.07
C TYR A 13 -7.21 15.96 -2.11
N GLN A 14 -7.44 17.27 -1.98
CA GLN A 14 -6.77 18.28 -2.82
C GLN A 14 -5.38 18.64 -2.27
N ALA A 15 -5.17 18.51 -0.95
CA ALA A 15 -3.90 18.73 -0.28
C ALA A 15 -3.23 17.40 0.15
N SER A 16 -2.62 16.70 -0.80
CA SER A 16 -1.67 15.62 -0.48
C SER A 16 -0.32 16.24 -0.15
N GLY A 17 -0.08 16.46 1.13
CA GLY A 17 1.10 17.24 1.56
C GLY A 17 2.26 16.41 2.07
N GLN A 18 2.04 15.19 2.57
CA GLN A 18 3.09 14.46 3.29
C GLN A 18 3.61 13.27 2.48
N PRO A 19 4.90 13.29 2.07
CA PRO A 19 5.52 12.15 1.41
C PRO A 19 5.77 11.00 2.40
N TYR A 20 5.61 9.78 1.93
CA TYR A 20 6.02 8.56 2.60
C TYR A 20 6.85 7.72 1.64
N ALA A 21 7.96 7.16 2.14
CA ALA A 21 8.78 6.20 1.41
C ALA A 21 9.28 5.11 2.36
N SER A 22 9.19 3.87 1.92
CA SER A 22 9.80 2.71 2.56
C SER A 22 10.41 1.85 1.47
N GLY A 23 11.66 1.42 1.63
CA GLY A 23 12.39 0.70 0.58
C GLY A 23 13.14 -0.51 1.11
N ASN A 24 13.62 -1.34 0.19
CA ASN A 24 14.34 -2.58 0.50
C ASN A 24 13.51 -3.53 1.40
N ILE A 25 12.20 -3.59 1.18
CA ILE A 25 11.31 -4.46 1.93
C ILE A 25 11.45 -5.88 1.38
N ASN A 26 11.84 -6.82 2.25
CA ASN A 26 11.87 -8.24 1.93
C ASN A 26 10.56 -8.90 2.35
N ALA A 27 9.67 -9.14 1.38
CA ALA A 27 8.39 -9.82 1.55
C ALA A 27 8.39 -11.28 1.05
N ARG A 28 9.58 -11.88 0.84
CA ARG A 28 9.71 -13.24 0.30
C ARG A 28 9.74 -14.29 1.41
N THR A 29 10.39 -14.00 2.53
CA THR A 29 10.61 -14.97 3.61
C THR A 29 9.82 -14.60 4.86
N GLY A 30 9.21 -15.58 5.53
CA GLY A 30 8.52 -15.38 6.81
C GLY A 30 7.03 -15.03 6.72
N GLY A 31 6.43 -15.06 5.52
CA GLY A 31 5.00 -14.79 5.30
C GLY A 31 4.70 -13.37 4.81
N PRO A 32 3.42 -12.96 4.75
CA PRO A 32 3.03 -11.63 4.30
C PRO A 32 3.60 -10.53 5.21
N ILE A 33 4.17 -9.50 4.60
CA ILE A 33 4.70 -8.33 5.30
C ILE A 33 3.66 -7.20 5.29
N LEU A 34 3.45 -6.61 6.46
CA LEU A 34 2.60 -5.43 6.64
C LEU A 34 3.41 -4.16 6.42
N VAL A 35 2.93 -3.29 5.54
CA VAL A 35 3.37 -1.89 5.45
C VAL A 35 2.26 -1.02 6.01
N GLN A 36 2.48 -0.46 7.19
CA GLN A 36 1.53 0.41 7.87
C GLN A 36 1.88 1.89 7.64
N PHE A 37 0.90 2.67 7.21
CA PHE A 37 1.07 4.10 6.99
C PHE A 37 0.72 4.90 8.27
N PRO A 38 1.42 6.01 8.55
CA PRO A 38 1.06 6.89 9.68
C PRO A 38 -0.31 7.58 9.52
N TYR A 39 -0.68 7.86 8.27
CA TYR A 39 -1.95 8.50 7.89
C TYR A 39 -2.54 7.78 6.67
N VAL A 40 -3.81 8.02 6.38
CA VAL A 40 -4.48 7.43 5.21
C VAL A 40 -3.86 8.00 3.92
N THR A 41 -3.56 7.12 2.97
CA THR A 41 -3.01 7.51 1.66
C THR A 41 -4.05 8.24 0.80
N ARG A 42 -3.59 9.20 -0.01
CA ARG A 42 -4.32 9.65 -1.21
C ARG A 42 -3.96 8.77 -2.40
N TRP A 43 -2.68 8.44 -2.51
CA TRP A 43 -2.15 7.55 -3.54
C TRP A 43 -1.00 6.72 -3.01
N VAL A 44 -0.76 5.57 -3.63
CA VAL A 44 0.38 4.69 -3.37
C VAL A 44 0.94 4.14 -4.69
N THR A 45 2.26 4.12 -4.78
CA THR A 45 3.02 3.46 -5.84
C THR A 45 3.89 2.38 -5.22
N ILE A 46 3.86 1.19 -5.81
CA ILE A 46 4.68 0.06 -5.40
C ILE A 46 5.65 -0.25 -6.52
N CYS A 47 6.93 -0.36 -6.20
CA CYS A 47 8.01 -0.73 -7.10
C CYS A 47 8.62 -2.05 -6.64
N ASN A 48 8.53 -3.08 -7.48
CA ASN A 48 9.21 -4.33 -7.30
C ASN A 48 10.55 -4.29 -8.06
N LYS A 49 11.65 -4.39 -7.30
CA LYS A 49 13.03 -4.38 -7.79
C LYS A 49 13.69 -5.75 -7.68
N ASP A 50 12.90 -6.79 -7.41
CA ASP A 50 13.38 -8.18 -7.45
C ASP A 50 13.49 -8.62 -8.91
N ASP A 51 14.63 -9.20 -9.28
CA ASP A 51 14.94 -9.64 -10.65
C ASP A 51 14.23 -10.94 -11.03
N ASP A 52 13.85 -11.74 -10.03
CA ASP A 52 13.39 -13.12 -10.22
C ASP A 52 11.91 -13.29 -9.90
N ASN A 53 11.41 -12.55 -8.90
CA ASN A 53 10.11 -12.82 -8.31
C ASN A 53 9.11 -11.68 -8.52
N ALA A 54 7.89 -12.06 -8.89
CA ALA A 54 6.78 -11.12 -8.91
C ALA A 54 6.28 -10.88 -7.47
N LEU A 55 5.87 -9.64 -7.21
CA LEU A 55 5.32 -9.21 -5.94
C LEU A 55 3.80 -9.34 -5.96
N ARG A 56 3.22 -9.93 -4.92
CA ARG A 56 1.78 -9.88 -4.64
C ARG A 56 1.50 -8.74 -3.67
N VAL A 57 0.54 -7.90 -4.03
CA VAL A 57 0.06 -6.79 -3.21
C VAL A 57 -1.42 -6.99 -2.94
N GLY A 58 -1.81 -6.88 -1.68
CA GLY A 58 -3.19 -6.96 -1.25
C GLY A 58 -3.44 -6.09 -0.02
N PHE A 59 -4.68 -6.08 0.44
CA PHE A 59 -5.10 -5.18 1.52
C PHE A 59 -5.30 -5.91 2.86
N SER A 60 -5.14 -7.23 2.86
CA SER A 60 -5.09 -8.07 4.06
C SER A 60 -4.06 -9.20 3.93
N ALA A 61 -3.59 -9.72 5.06
CA ALA A 61 -2.68 -10.87 5.08
C ALA A 61 -3.30 -12.09 4.41
N ALA A 62 -4.57 -12.37 4.71
CA ALA A 62 -5.31 -13.49 4.12
C ALA A 62 -5.48 -13.32 2.60
N GLY A 63 -5.76 -12.11 2.13
CA GLY A 63 -5.92 -11.82 0.70
C GLY A 63 -4.65 -12.09 -0.11
N VAL A 64 -3.49 -11.70 0.42
CA VAL A 64 -2.18 -11.92 -0.22
C VAL A 64 -1.75 -13.39 -0.22
N MET A 65 -2.13 -14.15 0.81
CA MET A 65 -1.87 -15.60 0.87
C MET A 65 -2.86 -16.42 0.02
N GLY A 66 -4.10 -15.94 -0.10
CA GLY A 66 -5.16 -16.58 -0.87
C GLY A 66 -5.15 -16.14 -2.33
N SER A 67 -6.23 -15.48 -2.76
CA SER A 67 -6.43 -15.07 -4.16
C SER A 67 -6.82 -13.59 -4.33
N ASN A 68 -6.90 -12.83 -3.24
CA ASN A 68 -7.38 -11.44 -3.25
C ASN A 68 -6.17 -10.48 -3.25
N TYR A 69 -5.38 -10.57 -4.32
CA TYR A 69 -4.19 -9.76 -4.56
C TYR A 69 -4.06 -9.40 -6.04
N PHE A 70 -3.30 -8.35 -6.32
CA PHE A 70 -2.80 -8.07 -7.66
C PHE A 70 -1.28 -8.24 -7.68
N THR A 71 -0.73 -8.43 -8.87
CA THR A 71 0.69 -8.75 -9.05
C THR A 71 1.43 -7.56 -9.65
N VAL A 72 2.54 -7.18 -9.02
CA VAL A 72 3.56 -6.31 -9.62
C VAL A 72 4.65 -7.22 -10.20
N PRO A 73 4.92 -7.15 -11.52
CA PRO A 73 5.98 -7.92 -12.17
C PRO A 73 7.34 -7.71 -11.51
N LYS A 74 8.27 -8.64 -11.78
CA LYS A 74 9.69 -8.48 -11.45
C LYS A 74 10.30 -7.29 -12.23
N LEU A 75 11.50 -6.85 -11.86
CA LEU A 75 12.16 -5.66 -12.43
C LEU A 75 12.19 -5.70 -13.96
N ASP A 76 12.58 -6.84 -14.52
CA ASP A 76 12.56 -7.14 -15.97
C ASP A 76 11.31 -7.92 -16.37
N GLY A 77 10.13 -7.41 -16.05
CA GLY A 77 8.86 -7.97 -16.50
C GLY A 77 8.83 -8.24 -18.01
N SER A 78 7.89 -9.09 -18.47
CA SER A 78 7.72 -9.32 -19.92
C SER A 78 7.60 -7.99 -20.69
N PRO A 79 8.02 -7.91 -21.96
CA PRO A 79 7.95 -6.67 -22.73
C PRO A 79 6.58 -5.98 -22.61
N GLY A 80 6.56 -4.75 -22.08
CA GLY A 80 5.34 -4.00 -21.80
C GLY A 80 4.80 -4.08 -20.37
N GLN A 81 5.46 -4.82 -19.48
CA GLN A 81 5.14 -4.89 -18.05
C GLN A 81 6.21 -4.16 -17.24
N LEU A 82 5.79 -3.13 -16.50
CA LEU A 82 6.67 -2.37 -15.63
C LEU A 82 6.74 -3.05 -14.25
N GLY A 83 7.94 -3.14 -13.67
CA GLY A 83 8.15 -3.57 -12.29
C GLY A 83 7.63 -2.57 -11.25
N HIS A 84 6.67 -1.70 -11.61
CA HIS A 84 6.05 -0.76 -10.71
C HIS A 84 4.60 -0.49 -11.12
N THR A 85 3.79 -0.08 -10.15
CA THR A 85 2.42 0.35 -10.41
C THR A 85 2.38 1.79 -10.89
N SER A 86 1.37 2.16 -11.67
CA SER A 86 0.95 3.56 -11.71
C SER A 86 0.50 4.01 -10.30
N PRO A 87 0.44 5.32 -10.01
CA PRO A 87 -0.10 5.80 -8.75
C PRO A 87 -1.53 5.28 -8.55
N LEU A 88 -1.71 4.41 -7.56
CA LEU A 88 -3.00 3.87 -7.19
C LEU A 88 -3.67 4.88 -6.27
N GLU A 89 -4.72 5.56 -6.76
CA GLU A 89 -5.46 6.57 -6.01
C GLU A 89 -6.45 5.93 -5.02
N LEU A 90 -5.90 5.24 -4.03
CA LEU A 90 -6.64 4.47 -3.04
C LEU A 90 -6.43 5.06 -1.65
N LYS A 91 -7.51 5.02 -0.86
CA LYS A 91 -7.48 5.31 0.58
C LYS A 91 -7.15 4.03 1.31
N VAL A 92 -5.92 3.90 1.78
CA VAL A 92 -5.51 2.75 2.58
C VAL A 92 -4.72 3.22 3.79
N SER A 93 -4.91 2.53 4.91
CA SER A 93 -4.10 2.71 6.13
C SER A 93 -2.92 1.73 6.17
N GLN A 94 -3.00 0.67 5.37
CA GLN A 94 -2.00 -0.37 5.28
C GLN A 94 -2.11 -1.14 3.97
N ILE A 95 -1.00 -1.76 3.57
CA ILE A 95 -0.96 -2.78 2.51
C ILE A 95 -0.20 -4.01 3.01
N TRP A 96 -0.46 -5.14 2.37
CA TRP A 96 0.23 -6.40 2.61
C TRP A 96 0.98 -6.82 1.36
N LEU A 97 2.21 -7.29 1.55
CA LEU A 97 3.15 -7.63 0.50
C LEU A 97 3.59 -9.09 0.66
N SER A 98 3.78 -9.82 -0.44
CA SER A 98 4.40 -11.15 -0.41
C SER A 98 5.04 -11.53 -1.74
N GLY A 99 6.09 -12.34 -1.70
CA GLY A 99 6.65 -13.02 -2.88
C GLY A 99 7.90 -12.39 -3.48
N SER A 100 8.24 -11.14 -3.14
CA SER A 100 9.46 -10.45 -3.60
C SER A 100 10.36 -10.05 -2.44
N ASN A 101 11.68 -10.06 -2.65
CA ASN A 101 12.67 -9.72 -1.62
C ASN A 101 13.14 -8.25 -1.65
N ASN A 102 12.74 -7.47 -2.66
CA ASN A 102 13.22 -6.11 -2.87
C ASN A 102 12.09 -5.22 -3.38
N VAL A 103 11.35 -4.62 -2.44
CA VAL A 103 10.20 -3.77 -2.74
C VAL A 103 10.40 -2.37 -2.16
N ASP A 104 10.06 -1.36 -2.97
CA ASP A 104 9.89 0.02 -2.51
C ASP A 104 8.42 0.43 -2.59
N VAL A 105 7.97 1.17 -1.59
CA VAL A 105 6.63 1.73 -1.48
C VAL A 105 6.76 3.23 -1.29
N VAL A 106 6.11 3.98 -2.17
CA VAL A 106 6.02 5.44 -2.07
C VAL A 106 4.55 5.83 -2.01
N ALA A 107 4.18 6.73 -1.12
CA ALA A 107 2.81 7.17 -0.99
C ALA A 107 2.72 8.67 -0.69
N GLY A 108 1.61 9.28 -1.14
CA GLY A 108 1.20 10.60 -0.68
C GLY A 108 0.16 10.45 0.41
N LEU A 109 0.47 10.92 1.61
CA LEU A 109 -0.42 10.84 2.75
C LEU A 109 -1.34 12.06 2.84
N THR A 110 -2.54 11.81 3.34
CA THR A 110 -3.48 12.86 3.77
C THR A 110 -3.23 13.21 5.25
N SER A 111 -3.95 14.20 5.78
CA SER A 111 -3.95 14.53 7.22
C SER A 111 -4.93 13.69 8.05
N ILE A 112 -5.58 12.67 7.46
CA ILE A 112 -6.53 11.81 8.16
C ILE A 112 -5.75 10.73 8.93
N ARG A 113 -5.84 10.75 10.26
CA ARG A 113 -5.26 9.73 11.14
C ARG A 113 -5.88 8.35 10.87
N VAL A 114 -5.05 7.31 10.86
CA VAL A 114 -5.51 5.92 10.63
C VAL A 114 -6.55 5.46 11.64
N ASP A 115 -6.54 5.98 12.87
CA ASP A 115 -7.54 5.63 13.89
C ASP A 115 -8.96 6.08 13.53
N ARG A 116 -9.09 7.13 12.71
CA ARG A 116 -10.39 7.59 12.19
C ARG A 116 -11.00 6.60 11.19
N THR A 117 -10.20 5.63 10.75
CA THR A 117 -10.58 4.58 9.81
C THR A 117 -10.65 3.20 10.46
N LYS A 118 -10.49 3.06 11.77
CA LYS A 118 -10.63 1.76 12.43
C LYS A 118 -12.10 1.45 12.70
N THR A 119 -12.52 0.25 12.33
CA THR A 119 -13.81 -0.35 12.72
C THR A 119 -13.57 -1.48 13.72
N THR A 120 -14.65 -2.02 14.30
CA THR A 120 -14.60 -3.20 15.17
C THR A 120 -13.98 -4.43 14.49
N ALA A 121 -13.95 -4.47 13.15
CA ALA A 121 -13.33 -5.54 12.35
C ALA A 121 -11.85 -5.27 12.00
N GLY A 122 -11.24 -4.19 12.50
CA GLY A 122 -9.90 -3.75 12.14
C GLY A 122 -9.89 -2.49 11.26
N PRO A 123 -8.77 -2.14 10.62
CA PRO A 123 -8.69 -0.97 9.74
C PRO A 123 -9.71 -1.10 8.61
N SER A 124 -10.71 -0.22 8.57
CA SER A 124 -11.90 -0.25 7.69
C SER A 124 -11.60 -0.20 6.19
N TRP A 125 -10.34 -0.01 5.82
CA TRP A 125 -9.87 0.03 4.44
C TRP A 125 -8.96 -1.14 4.06
N SER A 126 -8.93 -2.21 4.86
CA SER A 126 -8.18 -3.43 4.52
C SER A 126 -8.82 -4.27 3.39
N GLY A 127 -9.93 -3.83 2.80
CA GLY A 127 -10.42 -4.13 1.43
C GLY A 127 -10.50 -5.57 0.92
N SER A 128 -10.12 -6.57 1.70
CA SER A 128 -9.95 -7.95 1.26
C SER A 128 -10.21 -8.86 2.44
N VAL A 129 -11.44 -9.35 2.54
CA VAL A 129 -11.72 -10.64 3.19
C VAL A 129 -11.40 -11.73 2.19
#